data_AF-A0A3M2AG95-F1
#
_entry.id   AF-A0A3M2AG95-F1
#
_cell.length_a   1.000
_cell.length_b   1.000
_cell.length_c   1.000
_cell.angle_alpha   90.00
_cell.angle_beta   90.00
_cell.angle_gamma   90.00
#
_symmetry.space_group_name_H-M   'P 1'
#
loop_
_entity.id
_entity.type
_entity.pdbx_description
1 polymer ?
#
loop_
_entity_poly.entity_id
_entity_poly.type
_entity_poly.pdbx_seq_one_letter_code
_entity_poly.pdbx_strand_id
1 'polypeptide(L)'
;MIKSLLFLHLVFATLWIGGMIYSLFFLRPALGAIGKEPQKELLKRVFGRFFLAVWLSIVVLFFTGMALWHGYRRDFTQNPLFHLKLFLFALMVLVFSYIYFFLYRKENFKNIPTLIGVNLLLGLFILLIISYIS
;
A
#
# COMPACT_ATOMS: atom_id res chain seq x y z
N MET A 1 3.44 7.70 24.16
CA MET A 1 2.68 6.65 23.46
C MET A 1 2.17 7.10 22.08
N ILE A 2 1.41 8.20 21.99
CA ILE A 2 0.82 8.67 20.71
C ILE A 2 1.87 8.95 19.61
N LYS A 3 2.98 9.62 19.94
CA LYS A 3 4.06 9.90 18.98
C LYS A 3 4.70 8.62 18.40
N SER A 4 4.84 7.58 19.21
CA SER A 4 5.38 6.29 18.78
C SER A 4 4.44 5.57 17.80
N LEU A 5 3.13 5.63 18.04
CA LEU A 5 2.12 5.10 17.11
C LEU A 5 2.12 5.86 15.78
N LEU A 6 2.24 7.20 15.83
CA LEU A 6 2.35 8.02 14.63
C LEU A 6 3.61 7.70 13.84
N PHE A 7 4.76 7.57 14.50
CA PHE A 7 6.00 7.14 13.86
C PHE A 7 5.82 5.80 13.14
N LEU A 8 5.25 4.81 13.82
CA LEU A 8 5.00 3.49 13.23
C LEU A 8 4.04 3.58 12.03
N HIS A 9 2.94 4.34 12.17
CA HIS A 9 1.99 4.55 11.09
C HIS A 9 2.66 5.16 9.84
N LEU A 10 3.46 6.20 10.03
CA LEU A 10 4.16 6.88 8.93
C LEU A 10 5.19 5.96 8.27
N VAL A 11 5.99 5.23 9.04
CA VAL A 11 6.98 4.29 8.50
C VAL A 11 6.33 3.24 7.59
N PHE A 12 5.22 2.63 8.03
CA PHE A 12 4.53 1.62 7.23
C PHE A 12 3.74 2.21 6.06
N ALA A 13 3.24 3.44 6.18
CA ALA A 13 2.64 4.17 5.05
C ALA A 13 3.71 4.45 3.97
N THR A 14 4.88 4.95 4.38
CA THR A 14 6.02 5.20 3.49
C THR A 14 6.54 3.91 2.87
N LEU A 15 6.63 2.81 3.62
CA LEU A 15 7.04 1.52 3.09
C LEU A 15 6.11 1.08 1.96
N TRP A 16 4.80 1.14 2.17
CA TRP A 16 3.84 0.68 1.17
C TRP A 16 3.79 1.63 -0.05
N ILE A 17 3.57 2.92 0.16
CA ILE A 17 3.48 3.91 -0.93
C ILE A 17 4.82 4.02 -1.68
N GLY A 18 5.92 4.14 -0.95
CA GLY A 18 7.27 4.20 -1.51
C GLY A 18 7.63 2.92 -2.28
N GLY A 19 7.23 1.75 -1.78
CA GLY A 19 7.42 0.48 -2.49
C GLY A 19 6.63 0.38 -3.80
N MET A 20 5.41 0.93 -3.85
CA MET A 20 4.64 1.02 -5.11
C MET A 20 5.32 1.96 -6.11
N ILE A 21 5.79 3.13 -5.65
CA ILE A 21 6.57 4.07 -6.48
C ILE A 21 7.85 3.38 -7.00
N TYR A 22 8.61 2.74 -6.12
CA TYR A 22 9.81 1.98 -6.49
C TYR A 22 9.50 0.93 -7.57
N SER A 23 8.45 0.14 -7.37
CA SER A 23 8.05 -0.91 -8.31
C SER A 23 7.72 -0.37 -9.71
N LEU A 24 7.08 0.80 -9.79
CA LEU A 24 6.59 1.36 -11.05
C LEU A 24 7.67 2.15 -11.80
N PHE A 25 8.44 2.96 -11.08
CA PHE A 25 9.33 3.95 -11.68
C PHE A 25 10.79 3.51 -11.74
N PHE A 26 11.21 2.54 -10.92
CA PHE A 26 12.61 2.12 -10.84
C PHE A 26 12.77 0.66 -11.24
N LEU A 27 12.00 -0.23 -10.62
CA LEU A 27 12.08 -1.66 -10.93
C LEU A 27 11.61 -1.95 -12.35
N ARG A 28 10.39 -1.53 -12.72
CA ARG A 28 9.81 -1.86 -14.03
C ARG A 28 10.68 -1.41 -15.22
N PRO A 29 11.21 -0.18 -15.27
CA PRO A 29 12.10 0.22 -16.36
C PRO A 29 13.40 -0.60 -16.40
N ALA A 30 13.98 -0.91 -15.24
CA ALA A 30 15.21 -1.69 -15.16
C ALA A 30 15.06 -3.13 -15.70
N LEU A 31 13.85 -3.70 -15.64
CA LEU A 31 13.59 -5.04 -16.20
C LEU A 31 13.69 -5.08 -17.74
N GLY A 32 13.57 -3.94 -18.43
CA GLY A 32 13.66 -3.90 -19.89
C GLY A 32 15.03 -4.29 -20.44
N ALA A 33 16.08 -4.19 -19.63
CA ALA A 33 17.44 -4.59 -19.99
C ALA A 33 17.74 -6.08 -19.71
N ILE A 34 16.77 -6.82 -19.15
CA ILE A 34 16.94 -8.21 -18.71
C ILE A 34 16.16 -9.15 -19.64
N GLY A 35 16.73 -10.31 -19.97
CA GLY A 35 16.01 -11.37 -20.68
C GLY A 35 14.79 -11.88 -19.90
N LYS A 36 13.79 -12.42 -20.61
CA LYS A 36 12.48 -12.80 -20.03
C LYS A 36 12.56 -13.80 -18.87
N GLU A 37 13.43 -14.82 -18.98
CA GLU A 37 13.58 -15.86 -17.95
C GLU A 37 14.21 -15.31 -16.65
N PRO A 38 15.40 -14.67 -16.68
CA PRO A 38 15.97 -14.04 -15.47
C PRO A 38 15.07 -12.95 -14.86
N GLN A 39 14.34 -12.20 -15.70
CA GLN A 39 13.38 -11.19 -15.25
C GLN A 39 12.28 -11.81 -14.37
N LYS A 40 11.71 -12.95 -14.77
CA LYS A 40 10.64 -13.61 -14.04
C LYS A 40 11.09 -14.08 -12.67
N GLU A 41 12.29 -14.67 -12.59
CA GLU A 41 12.87 -15.14 -11.33
C GLU A 41 13.19 -13.97 -10.37
N LEU A 42 13.73 -12.87 -10.91
CA LEU A 42 13.96 -11.65 -10.14
C LEU A 42 12.65 -11.11 -9.56
N LEU A 43 11.60 -11.02 -10.39
CA LEU A 43 10.28 -10.54 -9.96
C LEU A 43 9.69 -11.41 -8.85
N LYS A 44 9.80 -12.74 -8.95
CA LYS A 44 9.35 -13.66 -7.88
C LYS A 44 10.04 -13.34 -6.55
N ARG A 45 11.37 -13.19 -6.56
CA ARG A 45 12.14 -12.92 -5.33
C ARG A 45 11.86 -11.56 -4.74
N VAL A 46 11.76 -10.53 -5.58
CA VAL A 46 11.50 -9.15 -5.15
C VAL A 46 10.07 -9.01 -4.63
N PHE A 47 9.07 -9.43 -5.42
CA PHE A 47 7.67 -9.33 -5.02
C PHE A 47 7.30 -10.24 -3.85
N GLY A 48 7.94 -11.41 -3.71
CA GLY A 48 7.73 -12.27 -2.54
C GLY A 48 8.05 -11.55 -1.23
N ARG A 49 9.20 -10.88 -1.14
CA ARG A 49 9.59 -10.12 0.05
C ARG A 49 8.76 -8.84 0.21
N PHE A 50 8.53 -8.12 -0.89
CA PHE A 50 7.78 -6.87 -0.87
C PHE A 50 6.33 -7.09 -0.43
N PHE A 51 5.63 -8.10 -0.97
CA PHE A 51 4.24 -8.36 -0.62
C PHE A 51 4.05 -8.84 0.82
N LEU A 52 5.03 -9.55 1.40
CA LEU A 52 5.01 -9.82 2.85
C LEU A 52 5.09 -8.53 3.66
N ALA A 53 5.95 -7.58 3.27
CA ALA A 53 6.04 -6.28 3.93
C ALA A 53 4.77 -5.43 3.74
N VAL A 54 4.08 -5.55 2.60
CA VAL A 54 2.77 -4.91 2.37
C VAL A 54 1.69 -5.50 3.28
N TRP A 55 1.61 -6.83 3.43
CA TRP A 55 0.69 -7.46 4.38
C TRP A 55 0.90 -6.94 5.80
N LEU A 56 2.17 -6.84 6.23
CA LEU A 56 2.51 -6.25 7.53
C LEU A 56 2.08 -4.77 7.61
N SER A 57 2.28 -4.01 6.53
CA SER A 57 1.86 -2.60 6.45
C SER A 57 0.35 -2.44 6.61
N ILE A 58 -0.45 -3.30 5.96
CA ILE A 58 -1.91 -3.27 6.08
C ILE A 58 -2.34 -3.42 7.54
N VAL A 59 -1.82 -4.43 8.21
CA VAL A 59 -2.16 -4.72 9.62
C VAL A 59 -1.76 -3.55 10.51
N VAL A 60 -0.52 -3.10 10.39
CA VAL A 60 0.01 -2.01 11.23
C VAL A 60 -0.74 -0.71 10.99
N LEU A 61 -1.01 -0.33 9.74
CA LEU A 61 -1.71 0.90 9.39
C LEU A 61 -3.14 0.92 9.90
N PHE A 62 -3.85 -0.21 9.83
CA PHE A 62 -5.21 -0.32 10.34
C PHE A 62 -5.25 -0.09 11.85
N PHE A 63 -4.45 -0.84 12.62
CA PHE A 63 -4.47 -0.71 14.08
C PHE A 63 -3.94 0.63 14.57
N THR A 64 -2.83 1.12 14.01
CA THR A 64 -2.28 2.42 14.38
C THR A 64 -3.19 3.57 13.95
N GLY A 65 -3.82 3.48 12.78
CA GLY A 65 -4.76 4.49 12.30
C GLY A 65 -6.01 4.61 13.18
N MET A 66 -6.58 3.47 13.59
CA MET A 66 -7.71 3.42 14.51
C MET A 66 -7.35 3.97 15.90
N ALA A 67 -6.19 3.57 16.43
CA ALA A 67 -5.70 4.04 17.73
C ALA A 67 -5.41 5.55 17.74
N LEU A 68 -4.79 6.08 16.67
CA LEU A 68 -4.52 7.51 16.52
C LEU A 68 -5.81 8.32 16.41
N TRP A 69 -6.79 7.83 15.66
CA TRP A 69 -8.07 8.51 15.53
C TRP A 69 -8.80 8.58 16.87
N HIS A 70 -8.93 7.46 17.59
CA HIS A 70 -9.60 7.44 18.90
C HIS A 70 -8.86 8.29 19.96
N GLY A 71 -7.53 8.39 19.86
CA GLY A 71 -6.71 9.19 20.77
C GLY A 71 -6.76 10.70 20.52
N TYR A 72 -6.89 11.14 19.25
CA TYR A 72 -6.91 12.57 18.89
C TYR A 72 -8.32 13.13 18.72
N ARG A 73 -9.30 12.31 18.36
CA ARG A 73 -10.59 12.74 17.81
C ARG A 73 -11.72 11.84 18.30
N ARG A 74 -12.66 12.44 19.05
CA ARG A 74 -13.87 11.75 19.57
C ARG A 74 -15.06 11.83 18.60
N ASP A 75 -14.89 12.43 17.42
CA ASP A 75 -15.89 12.61 16.35
C ASP A 75 -15.94 11.44 15.35
N PHE A 76 -15.60 10.22 15.79
CA PHE A 76 -15.49 9.02 14.94
C PHE A 76 -16.72 8.77 14.05
N THR A 77 -17.92 9.09 14.53
CA THR A 77 -19.19 8.89 13.84
C THR A 77 -19.64 10.09 12.99
N GLN A 78 -19.00 11.24 13.15
CA GLN A 78 -19.48 12.51 12.56
C GLN A 78 -18.60 12.99 11.41
N ASN A 79 -17.43 12.38 11.19
CA ASN A 79 -16.47 12.85 10.19
C ASN A 79 -16.58 12.05 8.87
N PRO A 80 -17.26 12.58 7.83
CA PRO A 80 -17.43 11.87 6.57
C PRO A 80 -16.11 11.59 5.85
N LEU A 81 -15.11 12.46 6.01
CA LEU A 81 -13.80 12.28 5.40
C LEU A 81 -13.01 11.12 6.04
N PHE A 82 -13.24 10.83 7.32
CA PHE A 82 -12.70 9.64 7.97
C PHE A 82 -13.27 8.36 7.38
N HIS A 83 -14.59 8.28 7.22
CA HIS A 83 -15.24 7.13 6.60
C HIS A 83 -14.80 6.94 5.15
N LEU A 84 -14.63 8.03 4.40
CA LEU A 84 -14.08 7.99 3.05
C LEU A 84 -12.64 7.45 3.04
N LYS A 85 -11.77 7.92 3.94
CA LYS A 85 -10.41 7.38 4.10
C LYS A 85 -10.42 5.89 4.38
N LEU A 86 -11.28 5.43 5.29
CA LEU A 86 -11.37 4.01 5.66
C LEU A 86 -11.89 3.15 4.49
N PHE A 87 -12.88 3.66 3.75
CA PHE A 87 -13.38 3.02 2.54
C PHE A 87 -12.29 2.88 1.47
N LEU A 88 -11.53 3.94 1.21
CA LEU A 88 -10.40 3.92 0.26
C LEU A 88 -9.31 2.95 0.71
N PHE A 89 -9.00 2.90 2.00
CA PHE A 89 -8.05 1.93 2.55
C PHE A 89 -8.53 0.49 2.33
N ALA A 90 -9.81 0.21 2.58
CA ALA A 90 -10.38 -1.10 2.29
C ALA A 90 -10.29 -1.46 0.79
N LEU A 91 -10.56 -0.49 -0.10
CA LEU A 91 -10.41 -0.69 -1.54
C LEU A 91 -8.96 -1.00 -1.93
N MET A 92 -7.98 -0.30 -1.36
CA MET A 92 -6.55 -0.60 -1.57
C MET A 92 -6.19 -2.02 -1.14
N VAL A 93 -6.69 -2.45 0.03
CA VAL A 93 -6.48 -3.83 0.54
C VAL A 93 -7.10 -4.86 -0.40
N LEU A 94 -8.30 -4.60 -0.96
CA LEU A 94 -8.93 -5.48 -1.93
C LEU A 94 -8.12 -5.58 -3.23
N VAL A 95 -7.65 -4.45 -3.77
CA VAL A 95 -6.79 -4.42 -4.97
C VAL A 95 -5.50 -5.20 -4.71
N PHE A 96 -4.85 -4.96 -3.57
CA PHE A 96 -3.64 -5.70 -3.21
C PHE A 96 -3.89 -7.19 -3.01
N SER A 97 -5.00 -7.56 -2.36
CA SER A 97 -5.40 -8.96 -2.17
C SER A 97 -5.59 -9.66 -3.51
N TYR A 98 -6.20 -8.97 -4.49
CA TYR A 98 -6.33 -9.48 -5.85
C TYR A 98 -4.96 -9.66 -6.53
N ILE A 99 -4.07 -8.66 -6.44
CA ILE A 99 -2.70 -8.77 -6.95
C ILE A 99 -1.99 -9.99 -6.35
N TYR A 100 -2.02 -10.15 -5.03
CA TYR A 100 -1.31 -11.21 -4.34
C TYR A 100 -1.88 -12.60 -4.68
N PHE A 101 -3.20 -12.78 -4.53
CA PHE A 101 -3.80 -14.10 -4.64
C PHE A 101 -4.04 -14.58 -6.07
N PHE A 102 -4.35 -13.67 -7.00
CA PHE A 102 -4.74 -14.04 -8.37
C PHE A 102 -3.66 -13.74 -9.41
N LEU A 103 -2.82 -12.73 -9.22
CA LEU A 103 -1.75 -12.42 -10.17
C LEU A 103 -0.43 -13.06 -9.75
N TYR A 104 0.06 -12.74 -8.55
CA TYR A 104 1.36 -13.18 -8.06
C TYR A 104 1.44 -14.69 -7.87
N ARG A 105 0.49 -15.29 -7.13
CA ARG A 105 0.48 -16.76 -6.94
C ARG A 105 0.28 -17.57 -8.22
N LYS A 106 -0.32 -16.97 -9.26
CA LYS A 106 -0.47 -17.59 -10.59
C LYS A 106 0.63 -17.17 -11.57
N GLU A 107 1.67 -16.48 -11.09
CA GLU A 107 2.81 -16.00 -11.88
C GLU A 107 2.44 -15.10 -13.08
N ASN A 108 1.29 -14.43 -13.02
CA ASN A 108 0.84 -13.50 -14.04
C ASN A 108 1.35 -12.09 -13.74
N PHE A 109 2.62 -11.83 -14.08
CA PHE A 109 3.29 -10.55 -13.81
C PHE A 109 2.85 -9.41 -14.74
N LYS A 110 2.18 -9.71 -15.86
CA LYS A 110 1.84 -8.72 -16.90
C LYS A 110 0.93 -7.60 -16.36
N ASN A 111 -0.05 -7.96 -15.53
CA ASN A 111 -1.07 -7.03 -15.04
C ASN A 111 -0.73 -6.38 -13.69
N ILE A 112 0.32 -6.86 -13.02
CA ILE A 112 0.71 -6.38 -11.69
C ILE A 112 1.02 -4.88 -11.69
N PRO A 113 1.82 -4.32 -12.63
CA PRO A 113 2.14 -2.89 -12.61
C PRO A 113 0.91 -1.98 -12.73
N THR A 114 -0.06 -2.34 -13.58
CA THR A 114 -1.28 -1.54 -13.75
C THR A 114 -2.06 -1.44 -12.45
N LEU A 115 -2.26 -2.57 -11.75
CA LEU A 115 -2.98 -2.59 -10.49
C LEU A 115 -2.19 -1.94 -9.35
N ILE A 116 -0.85 -2.05 -9.34
CA ILE A 116 -0.01 -1.27 -8.42
C ILE A 116 -0.21 0.23 -8.67
N GLY A 117 -0.32 0.66 -9.93
CA GLY A 117 -0.61 2.05 -10.30
C GLY A 117 -1.96 2.54 -9.77
N VAL A 118 -3.02 1.75 -9.96
CA VAL A 118 -4.34 2.05 -9.38
C VAL A 118 -4.26 2.15 -7.87
N ASN A 119 -3.58 1.19 -7.22
CA ASN A 119 -3.43 1.17 -5.78
C ASN A 119 -2.62 2.37 -5.25
N LEU A 120 -1.59 2.80 -5.99
CA LEU A 120 -0.82 4.00 -5.68
C LEU A 120 -1.69 5.26 -5.76
N LEU A 121 -2.53 5.40 -6.79
CA LEU A 121 -3.44 6.55 -6.90
C LEU A 121 -4.41 6.63 -5.73
N LEU A 122 -4.97 5.49 -5.31
CA LEU A 122 -5.81 5.42 -4.11
C LEU A 122 -5.03 5.85 -2.86
N GLY A 123 -3.79 5.39 -2.71
CA GLY A 123 -2.91 5.78 -1.59
C GLY A 123 -2.59 7.27 -1.58
N LEU A 124 -2.30 7.86 -2.74
CA LEU A 124 -2.07 9.31 -2.87
C LEU A 124 -3.34 10.09 -2.54
N PHE A 125 -4.51 9.60 -2.94
CA PHE A 125 -5.78 10.23 -2.59
C PHE A 125 -6.06 10.16 -1.08
N ILE A 126 -5.71 9.06 -0.41
CA ILE A 126 -5.75 8.97 1.05
C ILE A 126 -4.81 10.00 1.70
N LEU A 127 -3.57 10.16 1.19
CA LEU A 127 -2.63 11.16 1.71
C LEU A 127 -3.18 12.59 1.53
N LEU A 128 -3.80 12.87 0.39
CA LEU A 128 -4.46 14.15 0.13
C LEU A 128 -5.57 14.40 1.16
N ILE A 129 -6.47 13.43 1.36
CA ILE A 129 -7.53 13.52 2.37
C ILE A 129 -6.95 13.79 3.76
N ILE A 130 -5.88 13.08 4.15
CA ILE A 130 -5.23 13.29 5.45
C ILE A 130 -4.77 14.75 5.59
N SER A 131 -4.16 15.35 4.56
CA SER A 131 -3.69 16.74 4.61
C SER A 131 -4.79 17.79 4.79
N TYR A 132 -6.02 17.50 4.37
CA TYR A 132 -7.18 18.37 4.60
C TYR A 132 -7.88 18.11 5.94
N ILE A 133 -7.71 16.91 6.52
CA ILE A 133 -8.33 16.53 7.78
C ILE A 133 -7.46 16.94 8.97
N SER A 134 -6.13 16.85 8.86
CA SER A 134 -5.15 17.11 9.95
C SER A 134 -5.05 18.57 10.32
#